data_AF-A0A238LF41-F1
#
_entry.id   AF-A0A238LF41-F1
#
_cell.length_a   1.000
_cell.length_b   1.000
_cell.length_c   1.000
_cell.angle_alpha   90.00
_cell.angle_beta   90.00
_cell.angle_gamma   90.00
#
_symmetry.space_group_name_H-M   'P 1'
#
loop_
_entity.id
_entity.type
_entity.pdbx_description
1 polymer ?
#
loop_
_entity_poly.entity_id
_entity_poly.type
_entity_poly.pdbx_seq_one_letter_code
_entity_poly.pdbx_strand_id
1 'polypeptide(L)'
;MSNKARDLASLAGLTAAAYTAAQARMGALKRKETELREKLDALAASRQHDAGEAVFSDPARRAGADLLWQRWVDTRRSALNKELVNNLVAQTRAKTLLTKEFGRHEAIKGLREQASEKARAEQLRRAERNGF
;
A
#
# COMPACT_ATOMS: atom_id res chain seq x y z
N MET A 1 21.23 32.41 -0.09
CA MET A 1 20.06 31.78 0.56
C MET A 1 20.37 31.62 2.05
N SER A 2 19.43 31.93 2.95
CA SER A 2 19.61 31.67 4.39
C SER A 2 19.80 30.15 4.63
N ASN A 3 20.68 29.76 5.57
CA ASN A 3 20.96 28.35 5.90
C ASN A 3 19.66 27.55 6.13
N LYS A 4 18.71 28.17 6.85
CA LYS A 4 17.37 27.66 7.12
C LYS A 4 16.54 27.32 5.88
N ALA A 5 16.67 28.09 4.78
CA ALA A 5 15.94 27.83 3.55
C ALA A 5 16.50 26.61 2.80
N ARG A 6 17.82 26.41 2.85
CA ARG A 6 18.48 25.21 2.30
C ARG A 6 18.13 23.96 3.12
N ASP A 7 18.08 24.08 4.44
CA ASP A 7 17.69 22.98 5.33
C ASP A 7 16.24 22.56 5.08
N LEU A 8 15.31 23.52 4.98
CA LEU A 8 13.90 23.23 4.67
C LEU A 8 13.72 22.61 3.29
N ALA A 9 14.50 23.02 2.28
CA ALA A 9 14.48 22.40 0.96
C ALA A 9 14.96 20.95 1.01
N SER A 10 16.04 20.67 1.75
CA SER A 10 16.59 19.33 1.92
C SER A 10 15.61 18.41 2.67
N LEU A 11 15.03 18.91 3.77
CA LEU A 11 13.99 18.20 4.52
C LEU A 11 12.75 17.93 3.66
N ALA A 12 12.34 18.86 2.80
CA ALA A 12 11.21 18.66 1.91
C ALA A 12 11.46 17.54 0.90
N GLY A 13 12.68 17.44 0.36
CA GLY A 13 13.08 16.34 -0.50
C GLY A 13 13.05 14.99 0.23
N LEU A 14 13.58 14.95 1.46
CA LEU A 14 13.60 13.74 2.27
C LEU A 14 12.19 13.25 2.64
N THR A 15 11.31 14.15 3.09
CA THR A 15 9.94 13.77 3.47
C THR A 15 9.09 13.41 2.25
N ALA A 16 9.31 14.05 1.09
CA ALA A 16 8.69 13.65 -0.16
C ALA A 16 9.09 12.22 -0.55
N ALA A 17 10.39 11.91 -0.53
CA ALA A 17 10.88 10.56 -0.84
C ALA A 17 10.33 9.51 0.14
N ALA A 18 10.29 9.81 1.45
CA ALA A 18 9.72 8.94 2.46
C ALA A 18 8.22 8.69 2.23
N TYR A 19 7.47 9.74 1.90
CA TYR A 19 6.04 9.63 1.57
C TYR A 19 5.82 8.78 0.32
N THR A 20 6.56 9.02 -0.76
CA THR A 20 6.49 8.21 -1.99
C THR A 20 6.82 6.74 -1.73
N ALA A 21 7.85 6.45 -0.92
CA ALA A 21 8.18 5.09 -0.54
C ALA A 21 7.04 4.41 0.25
N ALA A 22 6.41 5.13 1.17
CA ALA A 22 5.26 4.62 1.91
C ALA A 22 4.05 4.35 1.00
N GLN A 23 3.80 5.23 0.02
CA GLN A 23 2.75 5.02 -0.99
C GLN A 23 3.02 3.77 -1.85
N ALA A 24 4.25 3.62 -2.34
CA ALA A 24 4.66 2.46 -3.14
C ALA A 24 4.49 1.15 -2.36
N ARG A 25 4.87 1.14 -1.08
CA ARG A 25 4.68 -0.01 -0.18
C ARG A 25 3.20 -0.35 0.01
N MET A 26 2.35 0.63 0.25
CA MET A 26 0.89 0.43 0.34
C MET A 26 0.33 -0.13 -0.97
N GLY A 27 0.74 0.42 -2.11
CA GLY A 27 0.31 -0.06 -3.43
C GLY A 27 0.71 -1.50 -3.69
N ALA A 28 1.92 -1.92 -3.30
CA ALA A 28 2.36 -3.30 -3.41
C ALA A 28 1.52 -4.25 -2.55
N LEU A 29 1.17 -3.86 -1.33
CA LEU A 29 0.33 -4.67 -0.45
C LEU A 29 -1.09 -4.85 -1.00
N LYS A 30 -1.68 -3.77 -1.55
CA LYS A 30 -2.99 -3.82 -2.21
C LYS A 30 -3.00 -4.74 -3.43
N ARG A 31 -1.98 -4.67 -4.29
CA ARG A 31 -1.85 -5.60 -5.43
C ARG A 31 -1.82 -7.06 -4.96
N LYS A 32 -1.05 -7.35 -3.91
CA LYS A 32 -0.99 -8.70 -3.34
C LYS A 32 -2.32 -9.14 -2.71
N GLU A 33 -3.11 -8.22 -2.12
CA GLU A 33 -4.46 -8.55 -1.65
C GLU A 33 -5.37 -8.96 -2.82
N THR A 34 -5.37 -8.18 -3.92
CA THR A 34 -6.12 -8.51 -5.13
C THR A 34 -5.73 -9.89 -5.67
N GLU A 35 -4.43 -10.14 -5.82
CA GLU A 35 -3.92 -11.44 -6.28
C GLU A 35 -4.35 -12.61 -5.38
N LEU A 36 -4.32 -12.42 -4.05
CA LEU A 36 -4.74 -13.46 -3.10
C LEU A 36 -6.24 -13.75 -3.19
N ARG A 37 -7.06 -12.71 -3.40
CA ARG A 37 -8.51 -12.86 -3.60
C ARG A 37 -8.82 -13.57 -4.93
N GLU A 38 -8.17 -13.18 -6.02
CA GLU A 38 -8.31 -13.84 -7.31
C GLU A 38 -7.96 -15.34 -7.22
N LYS A 39 -6.89 -15.69 -6.49
CA LYS A 39 -6.54 -17.10 -6.24
C LYS A 39 -7.60 -17.86 -5.43
N LEU A 40 -8.23 -17.21 -4.46
CA LEU A 40 -9.32 -17.81 -3.68
C LEU A 40 -10.58 -18.01 -4.54
N ASP A 41 -10.90 -17.04 -5.39
CA ASP A 41 -12.04 -17.11 -6.31
C ASP A 41 -11.83 -18.18 -7.37
N ALA A 42 -10.63 -18.27 -7.94
CA ALA A 42 -10.27 -19.34 -8.87
C ALA A 42 -10.37 -20.73 -8.23
N LEU A 43 -9.92 -20.87 -6.97
CA LEU A 43 -10.04 -22.13 -6.22
C LEU A 43 -11.51 -22.50 -5.96
N ALA A 44 -12.37 -21.51 -5.70
CA ALA A 44 -13.81 -21.71 -5.55
C ALA A 44 -14.50 -22.11 -6.87
N ALA A 45 -14.11 -21.50 -7.99
CA ALA A 45 -14.64 -21.82 -9.32
C ALA A 45 -14.27 -23.24 -9.77
N SER A 46 -13.03 -23.69 -9.52
CA SER A 46 -12.59 -25.06 -9.83
C SER A 46 -13.49 -26.11 -9.16
N ARG A 47 -13.91 -25.88 -7.92
CA ARG A 47 -14.80 -26.78 -7.18
C ARG A 47 -16.18 -26.92 -7.84
N GLN A 48 -16.70 -25.83 -8.44
CA GLN A 48 -18.01 -25.85 -9.09
C GLN A 48 -17.96 -26.59 -10.44
N HIS A 49 -16.85 -26.48 -11.17
CA HIS A 49 -16.65 -27.16 -12.45
C HIS A 49 -16.54 -28.69 -12.28
N ASP A 50 -15.73 -29.15 -11.32
CA ASP A 50 -15.51 -30.58 -11.08
C ASP A 50 -16.79 -31.30 -10.60
N ALA A 51 -17.68 -30.60 -9.89
CA ALA A 51 -18.98 -31.14 -9.47
C ALA A 51 -19.95 -31.38 -10.65
N GLY A 52 -19.77 -30.68 -11.77
CA GLY A 52 -20.62 -30.79 -12.96
C GLY A 52 -20.23 -31.92 -13.93
N GLU A 53 -18.95 -32.28 -14.00
CA GLU A 53 -18.45 -33.32 -14.93
C GLU A 53 -18.50 -34.75 -14.35
N ALA A 54 -18.84 -34.89 -13.07
CA ALA A 54 -18.75 -36.14 -12.31
C ALA A 54 -19.84 -37.21 -12.63
N VAL A 55 -20.35 -37.30 -13.86
CA VAL A 55 -21.45 -38.23 -14.20
C VAL A 55 -20.97 -39.62 -14.67
N PHE A 56 -19.71 -39.81 -15.11
CA PHE A 56 -19.32 -40.99 -15.95
C PHE A 56 -18.24 -41.99 -15.44
N SER A 57 -17.83 -42.05 -14.16
CA SER A 57 -16.76 -42.98 -13.70
C SER A 57 -17.09 -43.94 -12.52
N ASP A 58 -16.16 -44.80 -12.08
CA ASP A 58 -16.38 -45.74 -10.97
C ASP A 58 -16.63 -45.00 -9.63
N PRO A 59 -17.78 -45.20 -8.95
CA PRO A 59 -18.14 -44.48 -7.72
C PRO A 59 -17.13 -44.62 -6.57
N ALA A 60 -16.51 -45.79 -6.37
CA ALA A 60 -15.63 -46.04 -5.24
C ALA A 60 -14.26 -45.37 -5.41
N ARG A 61 -13.70 -45.43 -6.62
CA ARG A 61 -12.44 -44.75 -6.98
C ARG A 61 -12.62 -43.23 -7.03
N ARG A 62 -13.80 -42.75 -7.43
CA ARG A 62 -14.19 -41.33 -7.34
C ARG A 62 -14.26 -40.83 -5.92
N ALA A 63 -14.93 -41.56 -5.02
CA ALA A 63 -15.07 -41.13 -3.64
C ALA A 63 -13.71 -40.92 -2.96
N GLY A 64 -12.74 -41.80 -3.22
CA GLY A 64 -11.36 -41.64 -2.72
C GLY A 64 -10.60 -40.47 -3.36
N ALA A 65 -10.73 -40.28 -4.68
CA ALA A 65 -10.10 -39.17 -5.39
C ALA A 65 -10.67 -37.79 -4.98
N ASP A 66 -12.00 -37.71 -4.78
CA ASP A 66 -12.70 -36.51 -4.31
C ASP A 66 -12.27 -36.13 -2.89
N LEU A 67 -12.12 -37.10 -1.97
CA LEU A 67 -11.60 -36.84 -0.62
C LEU A 67 -10.19 -36.25 -0.61
N LEU A 68 -9.29 -36.76 -1.46
CA LEU A 68 -7.92 -36.23 -1.59
C LEU A 68 -7.92 -34.83 -2.19
N TRP A 69 -8.75 -34.60 -3.22
CA TRP A 69 -8.93 -33.28 -3.83
C TRP A 69 -9.49 -32.26 -2.84
N GLN A 70 -10.56 -32.60 -2.12
CA GLN A 70 -11.15 -31.74 -1.09
C GLN A 70 -10.16 -31.39 0.00
N ARG A 71 -9.38 -32.36 0.48
CA ARG A 71 -8.32 -32.10 1.46
C ARG A 71 -7.25 -31.16 0.92
N TRP A 72 -6.87 -31.30 -0.35
CA TRP A 72 -5.92 -30.39 -1.00
C TRP A 72 -6.51 -28.97 -1.11
N VAL A 73 -7.76 -28.84 -1.55
CA VAL A 73 -8.48 -27.56 -1.65
C VAL A 73 -8.56 -26.87 -0.28
N ASP A 74 -8.94 -27.58 0.77
CA ASP A 74 -9.03 -27.04 2.13
C ASP A 74 -7.68 -26.58 2.67
N THR A 75 -6.65 -27.39 2.45
CA THR A 75 -5.27 -27.04 2.82
C THR A 75 -4.82 -25.78 2.07
N ARG A 76 -5.08 -25.72 0.77
CA ARG A 76 -4.71 -24.58 -0.08
C ARG A 76 -5.45 -23.32 0.30
N ARG A 77 -6.76 -23.41 0.54
CA ARG A 77 -7.60 -22.29 1.01
C ARG A 77 -7.13 -21.76 2.36
N SER A 78 -6.82 -22.66 3.30
CA SER A 78 -6.29 -22.29 4.61
C SER A 78 -4.96 -21.53 4.49
N ALA A 79 -4.06 -21.97 3.62
CA ALA A 79 -2.80 -21.28 3.35
C ALA A 79 -3.03 -19.88 2.75
N LEU A 80 -3.86 -19.75 1.72
CA LEU A 80 -4.19 -18.47 1.08
C LEU A 80 -4.85 -17.48 2.07
N ASN A 81 -5.76 -17.97 2.92
CA ASN A 81 -6.40 -17.14 3.95
C ASN A 81 -5.39 -16.63 4.99
N LYS A 82 -4.45 -17.47 5.42
CA LYS A 82 -3.37 -17.04 6.33
C LYS A 82 -2.50 -15.96 5.68
N GLU A 83 -2.14 -16.14 4.42
CA GLU A 83 -1.41 -15.11 3.67
C GLU A 83 -2.19 -13.81 3.54
N LEU A 84 -3.50 -13.88 3.29
CA LEU A 84 -4.37 -12.73 3.21
C LEU A 84 -4.45 -11.98 4.55
N VAL A 85 -4.68 -12.69 5.66
CA VAL A 85 -4.69 -12.08 6.99
C VAL A 85 -3.36 -11.38 7.29
N ASN A 86 -2.24 -12.03 7.00
CA ASN A 86 -0.91 -11.43 7.18
C ASN A 86 -0.71 -10.18 6.31
N ASN A 87 -1.20 -10.20 5.06
CA ASN A 87 -1.18 -9.04 4.18
C ASN A 87 -2.01 -7.89 4.76
N LEU A 88 -3.24 -8.15 5.23
CA LEU A 88 -4.11 -7.12 5.82
C LEU A 88 -3.48 -6.50 7.07
N VAL A 89 -2.85 -7.31 7.94
CA VAL A 89 -2.08 -6.79 9.08
C VAL A 89 -0.93 -5.88 8.62
N ALA A 90 -0.21 -6.28 7.57
CA ALA A 90 0.85 -5.46 6.99
C ALA A 90 0.29 -4.16 6.38
N GLN A 91 -0.89 -4.18 5.76
CA GLN A 91 -1.58 -3.00 5.24
C GLN A 91 -1.94 -2.03 6.36
N THR A 92 -2.45 -2.51 7.49
CA THR A 92 -2.75 -1.64 8.64
C THR A 92 -1.50 -0.90 9.11
N ARG A 93 -0.36 -1.61 9.24
CA ARG A 93 0.93 -1.00 9.61
C ARG A 93 1.41 -0.01 8.55
N ALA A 94 1.30 -0.36 7.28
CA ALA A 94 1.67 0.51 6.17
C ALA A 94 0.79 1.76 6.09
N LYS A 95 -0.50 1.66 6.44
CA LYS A 95 -1.42 2.80 6.49
C LYS A 95 -1.01 3.80 7.56
N THR A 96 -0.69 3.32 8.76
CA THR A 96 -0.17 4.18 9.84
C THR A 96 1.10 4.89 9.44
N LEU A 97 2.04 4.18 8.80
CA LEU A 97 3.28 4.78 8.30
C LEU A 97 2.99 5.82 7.21
N LEU A 98 2.13 5.50 6.25
CA LEU A 98 1.74 6.41 5.17
C LEU A 98 1.13 7.71 5.71
N THR A 99 0.20 7.61 6.67
CA THR A 99 -0.39 8.78 7.32
C THR A 99 0.66 9.63 8.04
N LYS A 100 1.62 8.99 8.72
CA LYS A 100 2.72 9.70 9.40
C LYS A 100 3.61 10.44 8.41
N GLU A 101 4.06 9.79 7.35
CA GLU A 101 4.95 10.41 6.38
C GLU A 101 4.24 11.48 5.54
N PHE A 102 2.95 11.30 5.26
CA PHE A 102 2.10 12.36 4.68
C PHE A 102 2.07 13.61 5.56
N GLY A 103 1.77 13.45 6.86
CA GLY A 103 1.71 14.59 7.79
C GLY A 103 3.05 15.32 7.90
N ARG A 104 4.17 14.57 7.91
CA ARG A 104 5.53 15.15 7.88
C ARG A 104 5.80 15.91 6.58
N HIS A 105 5.41 15.34 5.45
CA HIS A 105 5.58 15.97 4.14
C HIS A 105 4.82 17.30 4.06
N GLU A 106 3.54 17.31 4.43
CA GLU A 106 2.70 18.52 4.43
C GLU A 106 3.21 19.57 5.43
N ALA A 107 3.64 19.17 6.62
CA ALA A 107 4.20 20.10 7.60
C ALA A 107 5.45 20.81 7.07
N ILE A 108 6.39 20.08 6.46
CA ILE A 108 7.61 20.68 5.90
C ILE A 108 7.29 21.55 4.69
N LYS A 109 6.33 21.14 3.85
CA LYS A 109 5.85 21.95 2.72
C LYS A 109 5.29 23.29 3.20
N GLY A 110 4.42 23.28 4.20
CA GLY A 110 3.87 24.50 4.80
C GLY A 110 4.94 25.39 5.44
N LEU A 111 5.91 24.83 6.16
CA LEU A 111 7.02 25.59 6.73
C LEU A 111 7.88 26.26 5.65
N ARG A 112 8.09 25.59 4.52
CA ARG A 112 8.85 26.12 3.38
C ARG A 112 8.08 27.27 2.70
N GLU A 113 6.79 27.12 2.52
CA GLU A 113 5.92 28.17 1.97
C GLU A 113 5.95 29.42 2.86
N GLN A 114 5.71 29.26 4.17
CA GLN A 114 5.79 30.37 5.14
C GLN A 114 7.16 31.04 5.16
N ALA A 115 8.25 30.26 5.07
CA ALA A 115 9.60 30.82 5.03
C ALA A 115 9.83 31.65 3.75
N SER A 116 9.27 31.21 2.62
CA SER A 116 9.36 31.92 1.35
C SER A 116 8.56 33.23 1.35
N GLU A 117 7.37 33.22 1.94
CA GLU A 117 6.53 34.42 2.08
C GLU A 117 7.18 35.46 2.97
N LYS A 118 7.73 35.04 4.12
CA LYS A 118 8.47 35.93 5.02
C LYS A 118 9.68 36.56 4.33
N ALA A 119 10.45 35.76 3.59
CA ALA A 119 11.60 36.27 2.84
C ALA A 119 11.19 37.30 1.78
N ARG A 120 10.09 37.07 1.05
CA ARG A 120 9.54 38.02 0.07
C ARG A 120 9.08 39.32 0.73
N ALA A 121 8.34 39.23 1.85
CA ALA A 121 7.88 40.40 2.59
C ALA A 121 9.05 41.23 3.15
N GLU A 122 10.11 40.58 3.64
CA GLU A 122 11.33 41.27 4.07
C GLU A 122 12.05 41.96 2.92
N GLN A 123 12.12 41.34 1.73
CA GLN A 123 12.73 41.95 0.55
C GLN A 123 11.96 43.20 0.10
N LEU A 124 10.63 43.14 0.07
CA LEU A 124 9.78 44.30 -0.26
C LEU A 124 10.00 45.45 0.72
N ARG A 125 9.95 45.18 2.03
CA ARG A 125 10.22 46.20 3.06
C ARG A 125 11.60 46.84 2.96
N ARG A 126 12.62 46.05 2.59
CA ARG A 126 13.99 46.56 2.38
C ARG A 126 14.08 47.44 1.13
N ALA A 127 13.39 47.06 0.06
CA ALA A 127 13.32 47.86 -1.16
C ALA A 127 12.63 49.21 -0.92
N GLU A 128 11.52 49.21 -0.17
CA GLU A 128 10.81 50.44 0.23
C GLU A 128 11.69 51.36 1.09
N ARG A 129 12.48 50.79 2.02
CA ARG A 129 13.36 51.56 2.91
C ARG A 129 14.59 52.15 2.22
N ASN A 130 15.05 51.54 1.13
CA ASN A 130 16.19 52.02 0.33
C ASN A 130 15.76 52.86 -0.89
N GLY A 131 14.45 53.07 -1.08
CA GLY A 131 13.86 53.81 -2.20
C GLY A 131 13.48 55.27 -1.89
N PHE A 132 13.98 55.82 -0.77
CA PHE A 132 13.93 57.24 -0.39
C PHE A 132 15.37 57.73 -0.14
#